data_AF-A0A9D1ERS8-F1
#
_entry.id   AF-A0A9D1ERS8-F1
#
_cell.length_a   1.000
_cell.length_b   1.000
_cell.length_c   1.000
_cell.angle_alpha   90.00
_cell.angle_beta   90.00
_cell.angle_gamma   90.00
#
_symmetry.space_group_name_H-M   'P 1'
#
loop_
_entity.id
_entity.type
_entity.pdbx_description
1 polymer ?
#
loop_
_entity_poly.entity_id
_entity_poly.type
_entity_poly.pdbx_seq_one_letter_code
_entity_poly.pdbx_strand_id
1 'polypeptide(L)'
;MQEKTLTKDGLPEDKGYLECGLPSYLEESLQKMKEAWGKKERGEEYNYFDADYCTLQSDINCAEVNQEISTEAAWYLREKYLDISRETIL
;
A
#
# COMPACT_ATOMS: atom_id res chain seq x y z
N MET A 1 15.96 2.87 22.96
CA MET A 1 16.17 2.64 21.52
C MET A 1 15.77 1.20 21.28
N GLN A 2 14.70 0.93 20.53
CA GLN A 2 14.35 -0.46 20.20
C GLN A 2 15.37 -0.94 19.15
N GLU A 3 16.02 -2.08 19.40
CA GLU A 3 16.87 -2.72 18.41
C GLU A 3 16.02 -3.08 17.19
N LYS A 4 16.44 -2.59 16.02
CA LYS A 4 15.76 -2.87 14.76
C LYS A 4 16.27 -4.22 14.27
N THR A 5 15.44 -5.26 14.36
CA THR A 5 15.80 -6.58 13.84
C THR A 5 15.97 -6.48 12.32
N LEU A 6 17.07 -7.05 11.82
CA LEU A 6 17.41 -7.06 10.41
C LEU A 6 17.21 -8.47 9.85
N THR A 7 16.75 -8.55 8.61
CA THR A 7 16.76 -9.78 7.83
C THR A 7 18.19 -10.21 7.53
N LYS A 8 18.35 -11.46 7.08
CA LYS A 8 19.62 -12.01 6.56
C LYS A 8 20.27 -11.15 5.47
N ASP A 9 19.48 -10.36 4.76
CA ASP A 9 19.91 -9.48 3.67
C ASP A 9 20.23 -8.05 4.14
N GLY A 10 20.17 -7.81 5.46
CA GLY A 10 20.51 -6.52 6.08
C GLY A 10 19.39 -5.47 6.03
N LEU A 11 18.18 -5.85 5.63
CA LEU A 11 17.02 -4.96 5.59
C LEU A 11 16.24 -5.01 6.91
N PRO A 12 15.54 -3.95 7.33
CA PRO A 12 14.64 -4.02 8.47
C PRO A 12 13.57 -5.09 8.26
N GLU A 13 13.26 -5.88 9.30
CA GLU A 13 12.13 -6.82 9.26
C GLU A 13 10.80 -6.09 9.06
N ASP A 14 10.68 -4.89 9.65
CA ASP A 14 9.60 -3.96 9.34
C ASP A 14 9.75 -3.43 7.92
N LYS A 15 8.86 -3.88 7.04
CA LYS A 15 8.78 -3.49 5.63
C LYS A 15 8.30 -2.06 5.39
N GLY A 16 8.08 -1.24 6.43
CA GLY A 16 7.66 0.16 6.29
C GLY A 16 8.56 1.03 5.41
N TYR A 17 9.82 0.64 5.17
CA TYR A 17 10.69 1.33 4.20
C TYR A 17 10.16 1.28 2.75
N LEU A 18 9.27 0.35 2.42
CA LEU A 18 8.62 0.25 1.10
C LEU A 18 7.56 1.34 0.87
N GLU A 19 7.16 2.08 1.90
CA GLU A 19 6.30 3.27 1.79
C GLU A 19 7.11 4.58 1.65
N CYS A 20 8.45 4.52 1.59
CA CYS A 20 9.28 5.72 1.49
C CYS A 20 9.47 6.15 0.03
N GLY A 21 9.32 7.45 -0.23
CA GLY A 21 9.60 8.04 -1.54
C GLY A 21 8.54 7.73 -2.60
N LEU A 22 7.29 7.51 -2.18
CA LEU A 22 6.18 7.33 -3.10
C LEU A 22 5.90 8.63 -3.86
N PRO A 23 5.46 8.57 -5.13
CA PRO A 23 4.96 9.73 -5.84
C PRO A 23 3.79 10.38 -5.11
N SER A 24 3.67 11.71 -5.18
CA SER A 24 2.65 12.45 -4.43
C SER A 24 1.22 12.01 -4.70
N TYR A 25 0.92 11.59 -5.93
CA TYR A 25 -0.40 11.09 -6.31
C TYR A 25 -0.72 9.75 -5.63
N LEU A 26 0.29 8.87 -5.50
CA LEU A 26 0.16 7.58 -4.84
C LEU A 26 0.07 7.76 -3.31
N GLU A 27 0.80 8.71 -2.73
CA GLU A 27 0.63 9.07 -1.32
C GLU A 27 -0.80 9.55 -1.03
N GLU A 28 -1.38 10.36 -1.92
CA GLU A 28 -2.74 10.87 -1.77
C GLU A 28 -3.79 9.74 -1.79
N SER A 29 -3.74 8.84 -2.78
CA SER A 29 -4.68 7.71 -2.84
C SER A 29 -4.47 6.71 -1.71
N LEU A 30 -3.23 6.49 -1.28
CA LEU A 30 -2.93 5.67 -0.12
C LEU A 30 -3.54 6.24 1.16
N GLN A 31 -3.46 7.56 1.36
CA GLN A 31 -4.04 8.24 2.50
C GLN A 31 -5.58 8.13 2.50
N LYS A 32 -6.23 8.32 1.35
CA LYS A 32 -7.68 8.11 1.20
C LYS A 32 -8.09 6.68 1.55
N MET A 33 -7.33 5.69 1.10
CA MET A 33 -7.61 4.28 1.44
C MET A 33 -7.45 4.00 2.94
N LYS A 34 -6.43 4.56 3.60
CA LYS A 34 -6.25 4.47 5.07
C LYS A 34 -7.46 5.06 5.80
N GLU A 35 -7.96 6.21 5.34
CA GLU A 35 -9.17 6.83 5.90
C GLU A 35 -10.43 6.00 5.65
N ALA A 36 -10.59 5.43 4.46
CA ALA A 36 -11.71 4.56 4.10
C ALA A 36 -11.77 3.31 5.00
N TRP A 37 -10.63 2.66 5.24
CA TRP A 37 -10.53 1.57 6.21
C TRP A 37 -10.88 2.02 7.62
N GLY A 38 -10.37 3.16 8.07
CA GLY A 38 -10.71 3.70 9.39
C GLY A 38 -12.20 3.95 9.57
N LYS A 39 -12.91 4.44 8.54
CA LYS A 39 -14.37 4.60 8.56
C LYS A 39 -15.08 3.25 8.68
N LYS A 40 -14.63 2.25 7.90
CA LYS A 40 -15.17 0.89 7.91
C LYS A 40 -14.99 0.21 9.27
N GLU A 41 -13.82 0.35 9.90
CA GLU A 41 -13.54 -0.18 11.25
C GLU A 41 -14.42 0.45 12.34
N ARG A 42 -14.77 1.73 12.19
CA ARG A 42 -15.69 2.43 13.10
C ARG A 42 -17.17 2.14 12.82
N GLY A 43 -17.49 1.37 11.77
CA GLY A 43 -18.86 1.06 11.37
C GLY A 43 -19.60 2.25 10.76
N GLU A 44 -18.88 3.26 10.25
CA GLU A 44 -19.48 4.40 9.57
C GLU A 44 -19.98 4.00 8.18
N GLU A 45 -21.11 4.59 7.75
CA GLU A 45 -21.57 4.45 6.38
C GLU A 45 -20.59 5.17 5.44
N TYR A 46 -19.97 4.42 4.53
CA TYR A 46 -19.03 4.97 3.56
C TYR A 46 -19.24 4.36 2.16
N ASN A 47 -19.96 5.09 1.32
CA ASN A 47 -20.39 4.62 0.00
C ASN A 47 -19.31 4.73 -1.10
N TYR A 48 -18.14 5.28 -0.78
CA TYR A 48 -17.04 5.51 -1.75
C TYR A 48 -15.86 4.55 -1.57
N PHE A 49 -15.98 3.53 -0.72
CA PHE A 49 -14.91 2.58 -0.45
C PHE A 49 -14.35 1.93 -1.74
N ASP A 50 -15.24 1.46 -2.62
CA ASP A 50 -14.84 0.83 -3.89
C ASP A 50 -14.15 1.81 -4.84
N ALA A 51 -14.51 3.10 -4.78
CA ALA A 51 -13.89 4.13 -5.60
C ALA A 51 -12.46 4.43 -5.12
N ASP A 52 -12.25 4.56 -3.80
CA ASP A 52 -10.91 4.73 -3.22
C ASP A 52 -10.03 3.50 -3.46
N TYR A 53 -10.61 2.30 -3.34
CA TYR A 53 -9.94 1.03 -3.64
C TYR A 53 -9.44 0.99 -5.09
N CYS A 54 -10.32 1.27 -6.06
CA CYS A 54 -9.96 1.25 -7.48
C CYS A 54 -8.94 2.34 -7.83
N THR A 55 -9.02 3.51 -7.18
CA THR A 55 -8.06 4.61 -7.36
C THR A 55 -6.68 4.18 -6.88
N LEU A 56 -6.56 3.66 -5.66
CA LEU A 56 -5.27 3.19 -5.13
C LEU A 56 -4.69 2.06 -6.00
N GLN A 57 -5.49 1.07 -6.41
CA GLN A 57 -5.00 0.00 -7.29
C GLN A 57 -4.47 0.56 -8.63
N SER A 58 -5.14 1.57 -9.18
CA SER A 58 -4.74 2.21 -10.43
C SER A 58 -3.45 3.00 -10.27
N ASP A 59 -3.32 3.76 -9.18
CA ASP A 59 -2.10 4.54 -8.90
C ASP A 59 -0.90 3.64 -8.61
N ILE A 60 -1.09 2.52 -7.90
CA ILE A 60 -0.03 1.51 -7.70
C ILE A 60 0.42 0.95 -9.07
N ASN A 61 -0.54 0.63 -9.95
CA ASN A 61 -0.22 0.12 -11.29
C ASN A 61 0.55 1.18 -12.11
N CYS A 62 0.13 2.44 -12.08
CA CYS A 62 0.82 3.53 -12.77
C CYS A 62 2.25 3.71 -12.24
N ALA A 63 2.43 3.77 -10.93
CA ALA A 63 3.75 3.93 -10.31
C ALA A 63 4.68 2.77 -10.62
N GLU A 64 4.18 1.53 -10.62
CA GLU A 64 4.96 0.34 -10.98
C GLU A 64 5.35 0.35 -12.47
N VAL A 65 4.40 0.60 -13.38
CA VAL A 65 4.66 0.63 -14.83
C VAL A 65 5.62 1.76 -15.21
N ASN A 66 5.51 2.91 -14.55
CA ASN A 66 6.40 4.06 -14.75
C ASN A 66 7.75 3.93 -14.03
N GLN A 67 7.98 2.82 -13.29
CA GLN A 67 9.21 2.57 -12.53
C GLN A 67 9.49 3.61 -11.44
N GLU A 68 8.43 4.25 -10.93
CA GLU A 68 8.52 5.20 -9.81
C GLU A 68 8.59 4.46 -8.47
N ILE A 69 8.10 3.21 -8.42
CA ILE A 69 8.27 2.27 -7.31
C ILE A 69 8.74 0.91 -7.81
N SER A 70 9.33 0.10 -6.93
CA SER A 70 9.70 -1.28 -7.26
C SER A 70 8.48 -2.22 -7.24
N THR A 71 8.58 -3.35 -7.94
CA THR A 71 7.55 -4.41 -7.86
C THR A 71 7.34 -4.92 -6.43
N GLU A 72 8.38 -4.99 -5.60
CA GLU A 72 8.23 -5.36 -4.18
C GLU A 72 7.42 -4.31 -3.41
N ALA A 73 7.68 -3.02 -3.63
CA ALA A 73 6.89 -1.95 -3.02
C ALA A 73 5.43 -1.99 -3.51
N ALA A 74 5.22 -2.19 -4.81
CA ALA A 74 3.87 -2.30 -5.38
C ALA A 74 3.07 -3.46 -4.76
N TRP A 75 3.68 -4.65 -4.64
CA TRP A 75 3.04 -5.79 -3.98
C TRP A 75 2.80 -5.57 -2.50
N TYR A 76 3.75 -4.99 -1.78
CA TYR A 76 3.58 -4.64 -0.38
C TYR A 76 2.35 -3.73 -0.16
N LEU A 77 2.17 -2.71 -1.00
CA LEU A 77 1.01 -1.82 -0.92
C LEU A 77 -0.31 -2.55 -1.20
N ARG A 78 -0.35 -3.43 -2.20
CA ARG A 78 -1.54 -4.23 -2.55
C ARG A 78 -1.95 -5.18 -1.42
N GLU A 79 -0.99 -5.92 -0.88
CA GLU A 79 -1.22 -6.86 0.22
C GLU A 79 -1.71 -6.12 1.47
N LYS A 80 -1.04 -5.00 1.82
CA LYS A 80 -1.31 -4.27 3.06
C LYS A 80 -2.61 -3.46 3.04
N TYR A 81 -2.93 -2.83 1.91
CA TYR A 81 -4.02 -1.83 1.85
C TYR A 81 -5.22 -2.27 1.01
N LEU A 82 -5.05 -3.25 0.13
CA LEU A 82 -6.10 -3.73 -0.78
C LEU A 82 -6.47 -5.20 -0.54
N ASP A 83 -5.79 -5.88 0.40
CA ASP A 83 -6.00 -7.30 0.73
C ASP A 83 -5.89 -8.21 -0.51
N ILE A 84 -5.05 -7.82 -1.48
CA ILE A 84 -4.78 -8.60 -2.70
C ILE A 84 -3.55 -9.47 -2.45
N SER A 85 -3.72 -10.78 -2.54
CA SER A 85 -2.62 -11.73 -2.48
C SER A 85 -1.92 -11.89 -3.83
N ARG A 86 -0.59 -11.97 -3.80
CA ARG A 86 0.25 -12.28 -4.96
C ARG A 86 -0.04 -13.64 -5.57
N GLU A 87 -0.55 -14.58 -4.79
CA GLU A 87 -0.92 -15.92 -5.23
C GLU A 87 -2.26 -15.95 -6.00
N THR A 88 -3.04 -14.87 -5.93
CA THR A 88 -4.38 -14.80 -6.55
C THR A 88 -4.34 -14.38 -8.02
N ILE A 89 -3.17 -14.04 -8.58
CA ILE A 89 -3.02 -13.80 -10.03
C ILE A 89 -2.56 -15.11 -10.69
N LEU A 90 -3.54 -15.91 -11.13
CA LEU A 90 -3.38 -17.03 -12.07
C LEU A 90 -3.93 -16.65 -13.44
#